data_AF-I0KZW6-F1
#
_entry.id   AF-I0KZW6-F1
#
_cell.length_a   1.000
_cell.length_b   1.000
_cell.length_c   1.000
_cell.angle_alpha   90.00
_cell.angle_beta   90.00
_cell.angle_gamma   90.00
#
_symmetry.space_group_name_H-M   'P 1'
#
loop_
_entity.id
_entity.type
_entity.pdbx_description
1 polymer ?
#
loop_
_entity_poly.entity_id
_entity_poly.type
_entity_poly.pdbx_seq_one_letter_code
_entity_poly.pdbx_strand_id
1 'polypeptide(L)'
;MTTDGTAALPYSRLVAAPPPGHVDQGERWRQAAQAVGEAADELRRLHRLLPGHWQAGSGQQEADEVLRRLVRQLDEAYDAYTRIAAAVAGREHDLAQARRLAREAVAEARLAGLVVTPAGEVVPPSGSVTPPMAVRATAGRLTARIVEATTRAEAAEQRVAEELAGLPLPHPR
;
A
#
# COMPACT_ATOMS: atom_id res chain seq x y z
N MET A 1 -18.92 -23.86 4.95
CA MET A 1 -18.63 -23.03 3.76
C MET A 1 -18.82 -21.57 4.16
N THR A 2 -17.77 -20.96 4.70
CA THR A 2 -17.71 -19.53 4.98
C THR A 2 -17.25 -18.86 3.70
N THR A 3 -18.13 -18.10 3.06
CA THR A 3 -17.74 -17.15 2.04
C THR A 3 -16.89 -16.09 2.72
N ASP A 4 -15.58 -16.09 2.45
CA ASP A 4 -14.75 -14.91 2.67
C ASP A 4 -15.35 -13.81 1.80
N GLY A 5 -16.17 -12.97 2.44
CA GLY A 5 -16.70 -11.77 1.85
C GLY A 5 -15.55 -10.78 1.77
N THR A 6 -14.74 -10.89 0.71
CA THR A 6 -13.91 -9.78 0.24
C THR A 6 -14.89 -8.67 -0.13
N ALA A 7 -15.26 -7.86 0.84
CA ALA A 7 -16.23 -6.80 0.66
C ALA A 7 -15.63 -5.83 -0.37
N ALA A 8 -16.24 -5.80 -1.56
CA ALA A 8 -15.88 -4.91 -2.63
C ALA A 8 -15.71 -3.49 -2.08
N LEU A 9 -14.64 -2.80 -2.47
CA LEU A 9 -14.36 -1.43 -2.04
C LEU A 9 -15.47 -0.54 -2.60
N PRO A 10 -16.39 -0.03 -1.76
CA PRO A 10 -17.50 0.74 -2.28
C PRO A 10 -16.97 2.03 -2.90
N TYR A 11 -17.56 2.44 -4.04
CA TYR A 11 -17.20 3.67 -4.75
C TYR A 11 -17.08 4.88 -3.81
N SER A 12 -18.01 5.01 -2.86
CA SER A 12 -18.02 6.07 -1.84
C SER A 12 -16.73 6.12 -1.01
N ARG A 13 -16.12 4.97 -0.70
CA ARG A 13 -14.84 4.88 0.02
C ARG A 13 -13.66 5.19 -0.89
N LEU A 14 -13.73 4.85 -2.18
CA LEU A 14 -12.68 5.21 -3.14
C LEU A 14 -12.56 6.73 -3.28
N VAL A 15 -13.68 7.43 -3.46
CA VAL A 15 -13.69 8.87 -3.73
C VAL A 15 -13.62 9.75 -2.48
N ALA A 16 -13.82 9.19 -1.29
CA ALA A 16 -13.65 9.91 -0.04
C ALA A 16 -12.26 10.56 0.02
N ALA A 17 -12.21 11.81 0.45
CA ALA A 17 -10.95 12.48 0.70
C ALA A 17 -10.18 11.70 1.79
N PRO A 18 -8.87 11.48 1.63
CA PRO A 18 -8.08 10.96 2.73
C PRO A 18 -8.22 11.90 3.94
N PRO A 19 -8.26 11.36 5.17
CA PRO A 19 -8.39 12.18 6.36
C PRO A 19 -7.23 13.20 6.43
N PRO A 20 -7.50 14.45 6.85
CA PRO A 20 -6.44 15.45 7.02
C PRO A 20 -5.40 14.92 8.01
N GLY A 21 -4.13 15.06 7.66
CA GLY A 21 -3.02 14.52 8.45
C GLY A 21 -2.72 13.04 8.22
N HIS A 22 -3.24 12.42 7.15
CA HIS A 22 -2.76 11.11 6.70
C HIS A 22 -1.29 11.22 6.31
N VAL A 23 -0.42 10.79 7.23
CA VAL A 23 1.02 10.73 6.97
C VAL A 23 1.27 9.57 6.01
N ASP A 24 2.06 9.83 4.97
CA ASP A 24 2.52 8.83 4.00
C ASP A 24 3.10 7.64 4.76
N GLN A 25 2.38 6.52 4.71
CA GLN A 25 2.73 5.34 5.48
C GLN A 25 3.99 4.70 4.89
N GLY A 26 4.15 4.77 3.56
CA GLY A 26 5.35 4.30 2.86
C GLY A 26 6.60 5.06 3.30
N GLU A 27 6.50 6.37 3.52
CA GLU A 27 7.58 7.20 4.03
C GLU A 27 8.01 6.79 5.46
N ARG A 28 7.05 6.53 6.35
CA ARG A 28 7.35 6.04 7.70
C ARG A 28 8.10 4.71 7.69
N TRP A 29 7.68 3.78 6.84
CA TRP A 29 8.38 2.50 6.69
C TRP A 29 9.77 2.65 6.08
N ARG A 30 9.95 3.60 5.15
CA ARG A 30 11.26 3.92 4.59
C ARG A 30 12.20 4.50 5.66
N GLN A 31 11.70 5.40 6.51
CA GLN A 31 12.46 5.94 7.63
C GLN A 31 12.85 4.86 8.64
N ALA A 32 11.93 3.92 8.93
CA ALA A 32 12.22 2.78 9.78
C ALA A 32 13.30 1.87 9.17
N ALA A 33 13.23 1.57 7.87
CA ALA A 33 14.26 0.83 7.16
C ALA A 33 15.61 1.55 7.28
N GLN A 34 15.66 2.85 6.98
CA GLN A 34 16.88 3.64 7.08
C GLN A 34 17.50 3.57 8.49
N ALA A 35 16.70 3.77 9.54
CA ALA A 35 17.19 3.72 10.92
C ALA A 35 17.79 2.35 11.28
N VAL A 36 17.19 1.25 10.80
CA VAL A 36 17.73 -0.10 11.00
C VAL A 36 19.04 -0.30 10.23
N GLY A 37 19.12 0.18 8.99
CA GLY A 37 20.36 0.12 8.19
C GLY A 37 21.51 0.89 8.86
N GLU A 38 21.23 2.10 9.34
CA GLU A 38 22.20 2.91 10.08
C GLU A 38 22.67 2.20 11.37
N ALA A 39 21.76 1.54 12.09
CA ALA A 39 22.12 0.75 13.27
C ALA A 39 23.01 -0.46 12.92
N ALA A 40 22.75 -1.15 11.81
CA ALA A 40 23.59 -2.26 11.34
C ALA A 40 24.99 -1.78 10.96
N ASP A 41 25.07 -0.64 10.26
CA ASP A 41 26.35 -0.04 9.86
C ASP A 41 27.18 0.43 11.06
N GLU A 42 26.55 1.02 12.08
CA GLU A 42 27.25 1.40 13.31
C GLU A 42 27.75 0.14 14.06
N LEU A 43 26.95 -0.93 14.15
CA LEU A 43 27.41 -2.19 14.75
C LEU A 43 28.59 -2.80 13.98
N ARG A 44 28.57 -2.79 12.64
CA ARG A 44 29.71 -3.24 11.81
C ARG A 44 30.95 -2.36 12.01
N ARG A 45 30.76 -1.06 12.19
CA ARG A 45 31.84 -0.12 12.49
C ARG A 45 32.47 -0.43 13.84
N LEU A 46 31.66 -0.59 14.89
CA LEU A 46 32.13 -0.97 16.23
C LEU A 46 32.83 -2.34 16.20
N HIS A 47 32.27 -3.31 15.47
CA HIS A 47 32.86 -4.65 15.30
C HIS A 47 34.27 -4.61 14.69
N ARG A 48 34.52 -3.72 13.73
CA ARG A 48 35.86 -3.53 13.13
C ARG A 48 36.87 -2.89 14.07
N LEU A 49 36.42 -2.12 15.07
CA LEU A 49 37.30 -1.43 16.02
C LEU A 49 37.65 -2.32 17.23
N LEU A 50 36.82 -3.32 17.54
CA LEU A 50 36.96 -4.20 18.70
C LEU A 50 38.26 -5.03 18.79
N PRO A 51 38.84 -5.57 17.70
CA PRO A 51 40.05 -6.40 17.78
C PRO A 51 41.28 -5.71 18.41
N GLY A 52 41.33 -4.37 18.40
CA GLY A 52 42.41 -3.62 19.04
C GLY A 52 42.26 -3.43 20.56
N HIS A 53 41.11 -3.79 21.14
CA HIS A 53 40.75 -3.44 22.51
C HIS A 53 40.40 -4.64 23.40
N TRP A 54 40.33 -5.85 22.86
CA TRP A 54 40.02 -7.06 23.62
C TRP A 54 41.20 -8.02 23.71
N GLN A 55 41.37 -8.63 24.89
CA GLN A 55 42.28 -9.76 25.06
C GLN A 55 41.70 -10.98 24.34
N ALA A 56 42.55 -11.67 23.58
CA ALA A 56 42.18 -12.89 22.89
C ALA A 56 41.66 -13.95 23.89
N GLY A 57 40.49 -14.53 23.62
CA GLY A 57 39.87 -15.53 24.47
C GLY A 57 38.43 -15.88 24.09
N SER A 58 37.80 -16.76 24.88
CA SER A 58 36.42 -17.24 24.65
C SER A 58 35.37 -16.11 24.66
N GLY A 59 35.55 -15.10 25.51
CA GLY A 59 34.64 -13.94 25.57
C GLY A 59 34.63 -13.10 24.29
N GLN A 60 35.76 -13.00 23.58
CA GLN A 60 35.82 -12.34 22.27
C GLN A 60 35.05 -13.12 21.21
N GLN A 61 35.19 -14.45 21.19
CA GLN A 61 34.49 -15.31 20.21
C GLN A 61 32.98 -15.27 20.41
N GLU A 62 32.51 -15.33 21.66
CA GLU A 62 31.10 -15.26 22.00
C GLU A 62 30.50 -13.90 21.57
N ALA A 63 31.19 -12.80 21.89
CA ALA A 63 30.75 -11.48 21.50
C ALA A 63 30.78 -11.27 19.97
N ASP A 64 31.78 -11.81 19.26
CA ASP A 64 31.82 -11.81 17.80
C ASP A 64 30.61 -12.54 17.20
N GLU A 65 30.23 -13.69 17.77
CA GLU A 65 29.07 -14.45 17.31
C GLU A 65 27.76 -13.67 17.55
N VAL A 66 27.61 -13.09 18.75
CA VAL A 66 26.44 -12.25 19.09
C VAL A 66 26.34 -11.05 18.15
N LEU A 67 27.45 -10.35 17.89
CA LEU A 67 27.47 -9.20 16.98
C LEU A 67 27.09 -9.61 15.55
N ARG A 68 27.64 -10.71 15.03
CA ARG A 68 27.27 -11.22 13.70
C ARG A 68 25.78 -11.57 13.63
N ARG A 69 25.24 -12.19 14.68
CA ARG A 69 23.82 -12.53 14.76
C ARG A 69 22.94 -11.29 14.78
N LEU A 70 23.31 -10.26 15.53
CA LEU A 70 22.57 -8.99 15.61
C LEU A 70 22.61 -8.23 14.28
N VAL A 71 23.78 -8.11 13.66
CA VAL A 71 23.91 -7.47 12.33
C VAL A 71 23.04 -8.20 11.31
N ARG A 72 23.07 -9.54 11.29
CA ARG A 72 22.21 -10.32 10.40
C ARG A 72 20.72 -10.07 10.66
N GLN A 73 20.29 -10.00 11.92
CA GLN A 73 18.90 -9.68 12.28
C GLN A 73 18.49 -8.27 11.82
N LEU A 74 19.39 -7.29 11.90
CA LEU A 74 19.13 -5.94 11.41
C LEU A 74 19.06 -5.89 9.88
N ASP A 75 19.91 -6.63 9.18
CA ASP A 75 19.84 -6.75 7.72
C ASP A 75 18.52 -7.37 7.26
N GLU A 76 18.09 -8.45 7.91
CA GLU A 76 16.80 -9.08 7.66
C GLU A 76 15.63 -8.11 7.91
N ALA A 77 15.71 -7.30 8.97
CA ALA A 77 14.71 -6.28 9.30
C ALA A 77 14.72 -5.11 8.29
N TYR A 78 15.90 -4.67 7.85
CA TYR A 78 16.07 -3.65 6.80
C TYR A 78 15.39 -4.09 5.50
N ASP A 79 15.65 -5.32 5.06
CA ASP A 79 15.06 -5.90 3.87
C ASP A 79 13.54 -6.06 3.99
N ALA A 80 13.04 -6.42 5.19
CA ALA A 80 11.61 -6.49 5.45
C ALA A 80 10.95 -5.10 5.39
N TYR A 81 11.50 -4.10 6.08
CA TYR A 81 10.94 -2.75 6.10
C TYR A 81 11.00 -2.06 4.74
N THR A 82 12.07 -2.29 3.97
CA THR A 82 12.16 -1.78 2.59
C THR A 82 11.08 -2.38 1.69
N ARG A 83 10.82 -3.69 1.83
CA ARG A 83 9.72 -4.36 1.10
C ARG A 83 8.35 -3.81 1.51
N ILE A 84 8.09 -3.63 2.80
CA ILE A 84 6.84 -3.02 3.30
C ILE A 84 6.68 -1.61 2.74
N ALA A 85 7.74 -0.79 2.78
CA ALA A 85 7.71 0.58 2.27
C ALA A 85 7.34 0.62 0.77
N ALA A 86 7.95 -0.27 -0.04
CA ALA A 86 7.66 -0.38 -1.46
C ALA A 86 6.22 -0.83 -1.72
N ALA A 87 5.73 -1.85 -1.02
CA ALA A 87 4.37 -2.37 -1.13
C ALA A 87 3.32 -1.26 -0.85
N VAL A 88 3.50 -0.57 0.28
CA VAL A 88 2.59 0.51 0.71
C VAL A 88 2.64 1.69 -0.27
N ALA A 89 3.82 2.11 -0.74
CA ALA A 89 3.93 3.18 -1.72
C ALA A 89 3.28 2.81 -3.07
N GLY A 90 3.44 1.56 -3.52
CA GLY A 90 2.79 1.03 -4.71
C GLY A 90 1.26 1.07 -4.60
N ARG A 91 0.71 0.63 -3.47
CA ARG A 91 -0.72 0.72 -3.17
C ARG A 91 -1.24 2.15 -3.19
N GLU A 92 -0.53 3.07 -2.54
CA GLU A 92 -0.94 4.49 -2.51
C GLU A 92 -0.97 5.08 -3.92
N HIS A 93 0.01 4.74 -4.77
CA HIS A 93 0.04 5.13 -6.17
C HIS A 93 -1.15 4.56 -6.96
N ASP A 94 -1.41 3.26 -6.84
CA ASP A 94 -2.53 2.59 -7.52
C ASP A 94 -3.88 3.17 -7.08
N LEU A 95 -4.07 3.42 -5.79
CA LEU A 95 -5.27 4.06 -5.25
C LEU A 95 -5.43 5.49 -5.76
N ALA A 96 -4.33 6.26 -5.86
CA ALA A 96 -4.37 7.60 -6.42
C ALA A 96 -4.77 7.58 -7.90
N GLN A 97 -4.27 6.62 -8.68
CA GLN A 97 -4.66 6.43 -10.07
C GLN A 97 -6.13 6.01 -10.21
N ALA A 98 -6.60 5.04 -9.42
CA ALA A 98 -7.99 4.62 -9.40
C ALA A 98 -8.93 5.80 -9.05
N ARG A 99 -8.58 6.59 -8.03
CA ARG A 99 -9.31 7.81 -7.67
C ARG A 99 -9.38 8.82 -8.81
N ARG A 100 -8.27 9.03 -9.51
CA ARG A 100 -8.21 9.94 -10.65
C ARG A 100 -9.18 9.49 -11.76
N LEU A 101 -9.13 8.20 -12.13
CA LEU A 101 -10.04 7.63 -13.13
C LEU A 101 -11.51 7.78 -12.75
N ALA A 102 -11.86 7.48 -11.49
CA ALA A 102 -13.21 7.63 -10.98
C ALA A 102 -13.67 9.10 -11.02
N ARG A 103 -12.81 10.05 -10.61
CA ARG A 103 -13.11 11.50 -10.63
C ARG A 103 -13.28 12.03 -12.05
N GLU A 104 -12.46 11.59 -13.00
CA GLU A 104 -12.60 11.95 -14.41
C GLU A 104 -13.93 11.44 -14.99
N ALA A 105 -14.30 10.18 -14.72
CA ALA A 105 -15.58 9.63 -15.15
C ALA A 105 -16.78 10.40 -14.55
N VAL A 106 -16.69 10.82 -13.29
CA VAL A 106 -17.71 11.65 -12.63
C VAL A 106 -17.79 13.05 -13.24
N ALA A 107 -16.65 13.69 -13.51
CA ALA A 107 -16.61 14.99 -14.15
C ALA A 107 -17.25 14.93 -15.55
N GLU A 108 -16.92 13.90 -16.33
CA GLU A 108 -17.51 13.66 -17.64
C GLU A 108 -19.02 13.37 -17.56
N ALA A 109 -19.47 12.57 -16.59
CA ALA A 109 -20.88 12.34 -16.34
C ALA A 109 -21.63 13.66 -16.08
N ARG A 110 -21.07 14.53 -15.22
CA ARG A 110 -21.66 15.84 -14.91
C ARG A 110 -21.75 16.74 -16.14
N LEU A 111 -20.71 16.78 -16.97
CA LEU A 111 -20.71 17.55 -18.23
C LEU A 111 -21.78 17.03 -19.21
N ALA A 112 -22.06 15.73 -19.20
CA ALA A 112 -23.11 15.11 -19.98
C ALA A 112 -24.52 15.23 -19.36
N GLY A 113 -24.66 15.93 -18.22
CA GLY A 113 -25.93 16.07 -17.51
C GLY A 113 -26.41 14.77 -16.83
N LEU A 114 -25.50 13.82 -16.60
CA LEU A 114 -25.77 12.55 -15.94
C LEU A 114 -25.47 12.63 -14.43
N VAL A 115 -26.10 11.74 -13.67
CA VAL A 115 -25.96 11.62 -12.22
C VAL A 115 -25.19 10.35 -11.89
N VAL A 116 -24.27 10.43 -10.93
CA VAL A 116 -23.56 9.25 -10.40
C VAL A 116 -24.19 8.87 -9.06
N THR A 117 -24.65 7.62 -8.92
CA THR A 117 -25.26 7.10 -7.70
C THR A 117 -24.18 6.79 -6.65
N PRO A 118 -24.56 6.63 -5.36
CA PRO A 118 -23.63 6.18 -4.32
C PRO A 118 -22.99 4.81 -4.60
N ALA A 119 -23.66 3.97 -5.40
CA ALA A 119 -23.14 2.68 -5.86
C ALA A 119 -22.10 2.80 -6.98
N GLY A 120 -21.88 4.01 -7.53
CA GLY A 120 -20.97 4.25 -8.65
C GLY A 120 -21.60 4.04 -10.03
N GLU A 121 -22.91 3.86 -10.10
CA GLU A 121 -23.63 3.77 -11.38
C GLU A 121 -23.89 5.17 -11.95
N VAL A 122 -23.67 5.34 -13.24
CA VAL A 122 -24.04 6.57 -13.96
C VAL A 122 -25.42 6.39 -14.57
N VAL A 123 -26.34 7.29 -14.22
CA VAL A 123 -27.75 7.24 -14.64
C VAL A 123 -28.20 8.61 -15.18
N PRO A 124 -29.18 8.64 -16.10
CA PRO A 124 -29.83 9.89 -16.49
C PRO A 124 -30.59 10.52 -15.31
N PRO A 125 -30.79 11.85 -15.32
CA PRO A 125 -31.53 12.53 -14.27
C PRO A 125 -32.99 12.07 -14.21
N SER A 126 -33.55 12.03 -12.99
CA SER A 126 -34.93 11.62 -12.73
C SER A 126 -35.92 12.51 -13.52
N GLY A 127 -36.81 11.90 -14.31
CA GLY A 127 -37.79 12.60 -15.14
C GLY A 127 -37.71 12.28 -16.64
N SER A 128 -36.62 11.64 -17.09
CA SER A 128 -36.50 11.12 -18.46
C SER A 128 -37.30 9.81 -18.60
N VAL A 129 -38.49 9.86 -19.20
CA VAL A 129 -39.37 8.69 -19.42
C VAL A 129 -38.68 7.61 -20.28
N THR A 130 -37.75 7.99 -21.17
CA THR A 130 -36.81 7.04 -21.81
C THR A 130 -35.59 7.81 -22.36
N PRO A 131 -34.38 7.64 -21.81
CA PRO A 131 -33.22 8.36 -22.30
C PRO A 131 -32.81 7.86 -23.70
N PRO A 132 -32.31 8.73 -24.61
CA PRO A 132 -31.82 8.34 -25.92
C PRO A 132 -30.74 7.25 -25.84
N MET A 133 -30.61 6.42 -26.89
CA MET A 133 -29.62 5.34 -26.93
C MET A 133 -28.18 5.84 -26.70
N ALA A 134 -27.83 6.99 -27.27
CA ALA A 134 -26.52 7.62 -27.06
C ALA A 134 -26.27 7.97 -25.58
N VAL A 135 -27.28 8.46 -24.87
CA VAL A 135 -27.19 8.79 -23.44
C VAL A 135 -26.99 7.52 -22.61
N ARG A 136 -27.73 6.44 -22.93
CA ARG A 136 -27.56 5.14 -22.28
C ARG A 136 -26.17 4.54 -22.53
N ALA A 137 -25.66 4.65 -23.75
CA ALA A 137 -24.32 4.18 -24.10
C ALA A 137 -23.23 4.95 -23.34
N THR A 138 -23.33 6.28 -23.29
CA THR A 138 -22.40 7.13 -22.51
C THR A 138 -22.45 6.76 -21.03
N ALA A 139 -23.65 6.63 -20.45
CA ALA A 139 -23.84 6.22 -19.07
C ALA A 139 -23.19 4.84 -18.79
N GLY A 140 -23.46 3.84 -19.63
CA GLY A 140 -22.87 2.50 -19.50
C GLY A 140 -21.34 2.51 -19.55
N ARG A 141 -20.75 3.27 -20.48
CA ARG A 141 -19.28 3.42 -20.58
C ARG A 141 -18.68 4.08 -19.34
N LEU A 142 -19.33 5.12 -18.81
CA LEU A 142 -18.84 5.82 -17.62
C LEU A 142 -18.99 4.95 -16.36
N THR A 143 -20.08 4.21 -16.23
CA THR A 143 -20.25 3.18 -15.18
C THR A 143 -19.12 2.15 -15.26
N ALA A 144 -18.82 1.63 -16.45
CA ALA A 144 -17.73 0.67 -16.63
C ALA A 144 -16.36 1.23 -16.19
N ARG A 145 -16.07 2.51 -16.46
CA ARG A 145 -14.85 3.17 -15.98
C ARG A 145 -14.79 3.30 -14.45
N ILE A 146 -15.92 3.58 -13.81
CA ILE A 146 -16.00 3.62 -12.34
C ILE A 146 -15.76 2.23 -11.76
N VAL A 147 -16.38 1.20 -12.34
CA VAL A 147 -16.17 -0.21 -11.95
C VAL A 147 -14.71 -0.63 -12.13
N GLU A 148 -14.09 -0.28 -13.27
CA GLU A 148 -12.67 -0.54 -13.51
C GLU A 148 -11.78 0.12 -12.45
N ALA A 149 -12.09 1.36 -12.06
CA ALA A 149 -11.38 2.06 -11.01
C ALA A 149 -11.52 1.36 -9.64
N THR A 150 -12.73 0.91 -9.27
CA THR A 150 -12.95 0.17 -8.01
C THR A 150 -12.24 -1.18 -8.01
N THR A 151 -12.30 -1.94 -9.11
CA THR A 151 -11.60 -3.22 -9.23
C THR A 151 -10.08 -3.05 -9.17
N ARG A 152 -9.53 -1.99 -9.77
CA ARG A 152 -8.09 -1.69 -9.64
C ARG A 152 -7.70 -1.37 -8.21
N ALA A 153 -8.52 -0.61 -7.49
CA ALA A 153 -8.28 -0.29 -6.09
C ALA A 153 -8.29 -1.55 -5.22
N GLU A 154 -9.23 -2.46 -5.43
CA GLU A 154 -9.30 -3.76 -4.75
C GLU A 154 -8.08 -4.63 -5.02
N ALA A 155 -7.68 -4.73 -6.29
CA ALA A 155 -6.49 -5.49 -6.66
C ALA A 155 -5.23 -4.93 -6.00
N ALA A 156 -5.13 -3.61 -5.85
CA ALA A 156 -4.01 -2.97 -5.15
C ALA A 156 -4.01 -3.27 -3.64
N GLU A 157 -5.16 -3.24 -2.98
CA GLU A 157 -5.29 -3.66 -1.57
C GLU A 157 -4.89 -5.12 -1.38
N GLN A 158 -5.38 -6.00 -2.26
CA GLN A 158 -5.15 -7.44 -2.18
C GLN A 158 -3.67 -7.78 -2.39
N ARG A 159 -3.02 -7.16 -3.39
CA ARG A 159 -1.57 -7.35 -3.62
C ARG A 159 -0.75 -7.01 -2.39
N VAL A 160 -1.04 -5.89 -1.73
CA VAL A 160 -0.32 -5.54 -0.51
C VAL A 160 -0.64 -6.48 0.64
N ALA A 161 -1.88 -6.93 0.80
CA ALA A 161 -2.21 -7.92 1.81
C ALA A 161 -1.42 -9.23 1.59
N GLU A 162 -1.29 -9.68 0.34
CA GLU A 162 -0.50 -10.86 -0.04
C GLU A 162 0.99 -10.66 0.19
N GLU A 163 1.55 -9.51 -0.24
CA GLU A 163 2.95 -9.17 -0.02
C GLU A 163 3.30 -9.11 1.47
N LEU A 164 2.44 -8.49 2.29
CA LEU A 164 2.63 -8.41 3.74
C LEU A 164 2.46 -9.76 4.43
N ALA A 165 1.54 -10.61 3.98
CA ALA A 165 1.37 -11.97 4.49
C ALA A 165 2.57 -12.88 4.17
N GLY A 166 3.29 -12.61 3.08
CA GLY A 166 4.50 -13.33 2.68
C GLY A 166 5.78 -12.91 3.42
N LEU A 167 5.72 -11.88 4.26
CA LEU A 167 6.90 -11.44 5.02
C LEU A 167 7.22 -12.42 6.16
N PRO A 168 8.51 -12.70 6.40
CA PRO A 168 8.90 -13.57 7.50
C PRO A 168 8.44 -12.93 8.81
N LEU A 169 7.70 -13.70 9.63
CA LEU A 169 7.35 -13.28 10.98
C LEU A 169 8.66 -13.06 11.76
N PRO A 170 8.76 -11.95 12.52
CA PRO A 170 9.92 -11.76 13.39
C PRO A 170 10.02 -12.97 14.31
N HIS A 171 11.11 -13.72 14.20
CA HIS A 171 11.30 -14.91 15.01
C HIS A 171 11.24 -14.52 16.49
N PRO A 172 10.27 -15.05 17.26
CA PRO A 172 10.26 -14.83 18.69
C PRO A 172 11.53 -15.43 19.28
N ARG A 173 12.25 -14.63 20.06
CA ARG A 173 13.40 -15.07 20.85
C ARG A 173 12.97 -15.99 21.98
#